data_AF-A0A8J5MUF5-F1
#
_entry.id   AF-A0A8J5MUF5-F1
#
_cell.length_a   1.000
_cell.length_b   1.000
_cell.length_c   1.000
_cell.angle_alpha   90.00
_cell.angle_beta   90.00
_cell.angle_gamma   90.00
#
_symmetry.space_group_name_H-M   'P 1'
#
loop_
_entity.id
_entity.type
_entity.pdbx_description
1 polymer ?
#
loop_
_entity_poly.entity_id
_entity_poly.type
_entity_poly.pdbx_seq_one_letter_code
_entity_poly.pdbx_strand_id
1 'polypeptide(L)' 'MGCSDRDPRCSLWAGKGECYKNRGYMHVHCAESCHQCVVQDATRSERWFRGLSVTQELLGYEYNTLAP' A
#
# COMPACT_ATOMS: atom_id res chain seq x y z
N MET A 1 -9.44 0.93 6.52
CA MET A 1 -10.13 -0.37 6.44
C MET A 1 -9.08 -1.43 6.17
N GLY A 2 -9.04 -2.50 6.97
CA GLY A 2 -7.99 -3.52 6.85
C GLY A 2 -8.09 -4.30 5.54
N CYS A 3 -6.94 -4.66 4.97
CA CYS A 3 -6.87 -5.66 3.93
C CYS A 3 -6.69 -7.03 4.59
N SER A 4 -7.72 -7.86 4.49
CA SER A 4 -7.69 -9.23 4.99
C SER A 4 -8.72 -10.04 4.23
N ASP A 5 -8.48 -11.34 4.13
CA ASP A 5 -9.49 -12.26 3.62
C ASP A 5 -10.65 -12.40 4.61
N ARG A 6 -11.86 -12.50 4.07
CA ARG A 6 -13.12 -12.61 4.81
C ARG A 6 -13.81 -13.96 4.64
N ASP A 7 -13.31 -14.80 3.73
CA ASP A 7 -13.79 -16.17 3.53
C ASP A 7 -12.61 -17.15 3.66
N PRO A 8 -12.76 -18.25 4.41
CA PRO A 8 -11.70 -19.25 4.55
C PRO A 8 -11.30 -19.92 3.22
N ARG A 9 -12.13 -19.80 2.16
CA ARG A 9 -11.86 -20.35 0.83
C ARG A 9 -11.11 -19.39 -0.08
N CYS A 10 -10.78 -18.19 0.37
CA CYS A 10 -10.08 -17.19 -0.45
C CYS A 10 -8.80 -17.74 -1.08
N SER A 11 -7.97 -18.47 -0.33
CA SER A 11 -6.74 -19.06 -0.88
C SER A 11 -7.02 -20.13 -1.94
N LEU A 12 -8.05 -20.96 -1.75
CA LEU A 12 -8.46 -21.97 -2.72
C LEU A 12 -8.95 -21.33 -4.02
N TRP A 13 -9.77 -20.29 -3.91
CA TRP A 13 -10.32 -19.58 -5.06
C TRP A 13 -9.27 -18.75 -5.80
N ALA A 14 -8.35 -18.11 -5.07
CA ALA A 14 -7.20 -17.46 -5.66
C ALA A 14 -6.35 -18.45 -6.48
N GLY A 15 -6.07 -19.64 -5.92
CA GLY A 15 -5.38 -20.72 -6.64
C GLY A 15 -6.13 -21.23 -7.88
N LYS A 16 -7.46 -21.10 -7.93
CA LYS A 16 -8.30 -21.42 -9.10
C LYS A 16 -8.41 -20.29 -10.13
N GLY A 17 -7.77 -19.15 -9.87
CA GLY A 17 -7.79 -17.97 -10.71
C GLY A 17 -9.05 -17.11 -10.56
N GLU A 18 -9.79 -17.25 -9.46
CA GLU A 18 -11.00 -16.45 -9.21
C GLU A 18 -10.70 -14.97 -9.06
N CYS A 19 -9.47 -14.59 -8.70
CA CYS A 19 -9.03 -13.20 -8.73
C CYS A 19 -9.24 -12.55 -10.11
N TYR A 20 -9.23 -13.33 -11.20
CA TYR A 20 -9.47 -12.84 -12.57
C TYR A 20 -10.87 -13.14 -13.09
N LYS A 21 -11.44 -14.29 -12.73
CA LYS A 21 -12.77 -14.74 -13.17
C LYS A 21 -13.89 -14.06 -12.40
N ASN A 22 -13.69 -13.82 -11.11
CA ASN A 22 -14.64 -13.26 -10.18
C ASN A 22 -14.03 -12.09 -9.37
N ARG A 23 -13.43 -11.15 -10.11
CA ARG A 23 -12.73 -9.96 -9.57
C ARG A 23 -13.57 -9.20 -8.55
N GLY A 24 -14.85 -8.97 -8.84
CA GLY A 24 -15.73 -8.16 -7.99
C GLY A 24 -15.88 -8.74 -6.60
N TYR A 25 -16.17 -10.04 -6.50
CA TYR A 25 -16.26 -10.71 -5.20
C TYR A 25 -14.90 -10.82 -4.53
N MET A 26 -13.89 -11.29 -5.27
CA MET A 26 -12.58 -11.56 -4.71
C MET A 26 -11.85 -10.31 -4.23
N HIS A 27 -11.97 -9.17 -4.91
CA HIS A 27 -11.31 -7.93 -4.47
C HIS A 27 -11.94 -7.35 -3.20
N VAL A 28 -13.22 -7.66 -2.93
CA VAL A 28 -13.94 -7.16 -1.75
C VAL A 28 -13.78 -8.11 -0.55
N HIS A 29 -13.84 -9.42 -0.82
CA HIS A 29 -13.87 -10.45 0.23
C HIS A 29 -12.54 -11.18 0.40
N CYS A 30 -11.70 -11.21 -0.62
CA CYS A 30 -10.44 -11.96 -0.67
C CYS A 30 -9.29 -11.05 -1.12
N ALA A 31 -9.28 -9.82 -0.62
CA ALA A 31 -8.35 -8.78 -1.07
C ALA A 31 -6.89 -9.16 -0.80
N GLU A 32 -6.62 -9.91 0.28
CA GLU A 32 -5.29 -10.38 0.63
C GLU A 32 -4.86 -11.52 -0.29
N SER A 33 -5.69 -12.55 -0.43
CA SER A 33 -5.43 -13.67 -1.36
C SER A 33 -5.27 -13.24 -2.82
N CYS A 34 -5.90 -12.13 -3.22
CA CYS A 34 -5.75 -11.57 -4.56
C CYS A 34 -4.71 -10.46 -4.68
N HIS A 35 -3.97 -10.15 -3.61
CA HIS A 35 -2.96 -9.09 -3.58
C HIS A 35 -3.52 -7.70 -3.94
N GLN A 36 -4.81 -7.48 -3.71
CA GLN A 36 -5.51 -6.22 -3.96
C GLN A 36 -5.60 -5.33 -2.73
N CYS A 37 -4.73 -5.58 -1.76
CA CYS A 37 -4.43 -4.64 -0.70
C CYS A 37 -3.82 -3.37 -1.32
N VAL A 38 -4.67 -2.43 -1.72
CA VAL A 38 -4.23 -1.05 -1.86
C VAL A 38 -3.86 -0.58 -0.46
N VAL A 39 -2.57 -0.35 -0.24
CA VAL A 39 -2.13 0.50 0.86
C VAL A 39 -2.87 1.80 0.63
N GLN A 40 -3.91 2.06 1.42
CA GLN A 40 -4.46 3.41 1.50
C GLN A 40 -3.44 4.23 2.29
N ASP A 41 -2.30 4.49 1.65
CA ASP A 41 -1.53 5.69 1.90
C ASP A 41 -2.47 6.85 1.54
N ALA A 42 -3.30 7.22 2.51
CA ALA A 42 -3.99 8.50 2.56
C ALA A 42 -2.98 9.68 2.73
N THR A 43 -1.73 9.47 2.32
CA THR A 43 -0.68 10.45 2.08
C THR A 43 -0.20 10.30 0.64
N ARG A 44 -1.17 10.41 -0.28
CA ARG A 44 -1.07 11.10 -1.57
C ARG A 44 0.35 11.55 -1.95
N SER A 45 1.00 10.73 -2.78
CA SER A 45 1.88 11.12 -3.88
C SER A 45 3.07 12.05 -3.58
N GLU A 46 4.21 11.49 -3.16
CA GLU A 46 5.53 12.05 -3.50
C GLU A 46 6.54 10.94 -3.83
N ARG A 47 6.37 10.34 -5.01
CA ARG A 47 7.45 9.60 -5.65
C ARG A 47 8.45 10.59 -6.26
N TRP A 48 9.18 11.34 -5.42
CA TRP A 48 10.28 12.22 -5.88
C TRP A 48 11.57 12.16 -5.04
N PHE A 49 11.74 11.22 -4.11
CA PHE A 49 13.00 11.11 -3.34
C PHE A 49 13.60 9.70 -3.23
N ARG A 50 13.45 8.86 -4.27
CA ARG A 50 14.44 7.80 -4.50
C ARG A 50 15.56 8.36 -5.39
N GLY A 51 16.56 8.99 -4.77
CA GLY A 51 17.91 9.08 -5.34
C GLY A 51 18.36 10.36 -6.03
N LEU A 52 17.80 11.55 -5.73
CA LEU A 52 18.46 12.79 -6.14
C LEU A 52 19.35 13.33 -5.01
N SER A 53 20.64 13.43 -5.28
CA SER A 53 21.57 14.34 -4.62
C SER A 53 21.12 15.78 -4.91
N VAL A 54 20.22 16.34 -4.08
CA VAL A 54 19.83 17.75 -4.21
C VAL A 54 20.95 18.59 -3.60
N THR A 55 21.78 19.16 -4.48
CA THR A 55 22.78 20.16 -4.14
C THR A 55 22.08 21.44 -3.66
N GLN A 56 22.32 21.78 -2.39
CA GLN A 56 22.43 23.13 -1.80
C GLN A 56 21.51 24.24 -2.37
N GLU A 57 20.58 24.75 -1.56
CA GLU A 57 20.64 26.11 -0.98
C GLU A 57 19.29 26.60 -0.44
N LEU A 58 19.30 26.91 0.87
CA LEU A 58 18.53 27.96 1.55
C LEU A 58 17.01 27.79 1.72
N LEU A 59 16.61 27.20 2.84
CA LEU A 59 15.78 27.88 3.84
C LEU A 59 16.16 27.33 5.23
N GLY A 60 17.21 27.91 5.81
CA GLY A 60 17.62 27.60 7.17
C GLY A 60 16.66 28.22 8.17
N TYR A 61 16.10 27.39 9.07
CA TYR A 61 16.01 27.65 10.50
C TYR A 61 15.49 26.39 11.23
N GLU A 62 16.37 25.81 12.05
CA GLU A 62 16.11 25.04 13.28
C GLU A 62 15.11 23.86 13.28
N TYR A 63 15.66 22.63 13.15
CA TYR A 63 15.14 21.47 13.91
C TYR A 63 16.24 20.89 14.81
N ASN A 64 17.00 21.75 15.47
CA ASN A 64 17.97 21.31 16.45
C ASN A 64 17.39 21.46 17.85
N THR A 65 16.43 20.60 18.23
CA THR A 65 16.09 20.37 19.63
C THR A 65 15.47 18.98 19.82
N LEU A 66 16.26 18.10 20.44
CA LEU A 66 15.82 17.08 21.40
C LEU A 66 15.10 15.85 20.84
N ALA A 67 15.87 14.82 20.48
CA ALA A 67 15.46 13.45 20.76
C ALA A 67 16.04 13.06 22.15
N PRO A 68 15.24 12.48 23.08
CA PRO A 68 15.79 11.83 24.27
C PRO A 68 16.61 10.58 23.91
#